data_AF-Q8RC04-F1
#
_entry.id   AF-Q8RC04-F1
#
_cell.length_a   1.000
_cell.length_b   1.000
_cell.length_c   1.000
_cell.angle_alpha   90.00
_cell.angle_beta   90.00
_cell.angle_gamma   90.00
#
_symmetry.space_group_name_H-M   'P 1'
#
loop_
_entity.id
_entity.type
_entity.pdbx_description
1 polymer ?
#
loop_
_entity_poly.entity_id
_entity_poly.type
_entity_poly.pdbx_seq_one_letter_code
_entity_poly.pdbx_strand_id
1 'polypeptide(L)' 'MPYRLLLYIVEVWREILGDIPIEEQKRKDFKLPVVIPIVLYNGVNRWTASLNFKEIVDSYQLFGENLIDFRYILIDVNRI' A
#
# COMPACT_ATOMS: atom_id res chain seq x y z
N MET A 1 2.58 10.04 -4.67
CA MET A 1 2.45 9.57 -3.28
C MET A 1 2.07 8.09 -3.18
N PRO A 2 1.03 7.56 -3.87
CA PRO A 2 0.64 6.14 -3.74
C PRO A 2 1.74 5.13 -4.08
N TYR A 3 2.58 5.44 -5.07
CA TYR A 3 3.77 4.63 -5.39
C TYR A 3 4.73 4.46 -4.21
N ARG A 4 4.97 5.50 -3.41
CA ARG A 4 5.82 5.39 -2.21
C ARG A 4 5.22 4.47 -1.16
N LEU A 5 3.89 4.47 -1.02
CA LEU A 5 3.21 3.56 -0.09
C LEU A 5 3.36 2.10 -0.53
N LEU A 6 3.30 1.82 -1.83
CA LEU A 6 3.59 0.47 -2.34
C LEU A 6 5.00 0.04 -1.96
N LEU A 7 6.00 0.90 -2.18
CA LEU A 7 7.38 0.60 -1.80
C LEU A 7 7.50 0.34 -0.30
N TYR A 8 6.84 1.11 0.56
CA TYR A 8 6.87 0.88 2.00
C TYR A 8 6.24 -0.45 2.40
N ILE A 9 5.10 -0.83 1.80
CA ILE A 9 4.49 -2.13 2.03
C ILE A 9 5.46 -3.26 1.65
N VAL A 10 6.09 -3.16 0.47
CA VAL A 10 7.05 -4.15 -0.02
C VAL A 10 8.28 -4.24 0.89
N GLU A 11 8.82 -3.11 1.35
CA GLU A 11 10.00 -3.12 2.22
C GLU A 11 9.68 -3.63 3.63
N VAL A 12 8.49 -3.35 4.18
CA VAL A 12 8.04 -3.98 5.44
C VAL A 12 7.94 -5.50 5.28
N TRP A 13 7.38 -5.98 4.17
CA TRP A 13 7.36 -7.42 3.89
C TRP A 13 8.76 -8.00 3.72
N ARG A 14 9.66 -7.30 3.01
CA ARG A 14 11.04 -7.75 2.83
C ARG A 14 11.74 -7.97 4.18
N GLU A 15 11.60 -7.03 5.09
CA GLU A 15 12.17 -7.14 6.44
C GLU A 15 11.60 -8.35 7.18
N ILE A 16 10.26 -8.47 7.26
CA ILE A 16 9.62 -9.57 7.99
C ILE A 16 9.96 -10.93 7.37
N LEU A 17 10.00 -11.02 6.04
CA LEU A 17 10.36 -12.26 5.35
C LEU A 17 11.85 -12.59 5.51
N GLY A 18 12.71 -11.60 5.74
CA GLY A 18 14.13 -11.82 6.02
C GLY A 18 14.35 -12.67 7.28
N ASP A 19 13.46 -12.55 8.26
CA ASP A 19 13.53 -13.27 9.55
C ASP A 19 12.88 -14.66 9.52
N ILE A 20 12.13 -14.98 8.46
CA ILE A 20 11.39 -16.25 8.35
C ILE A 20 12.21 -17.25 7.53
N PRO A 21 12.38 -18.51 7.98
CA PRO A 21 13.05 -19.54 7.18
C PRO A 21 12.40 -19.72 5.81
N ILE A 22 13.20 -19.83 4.75
CA ILE A 22 12.72 -19.97 3.36
C ILE A 22 11.73 -21.14 3.20
N GLU A 23 11.95 -22.25 3.91
CA GLU A 23 11.07 -23.42 3.85
C GLU A 23 9.67 -23.14 4.43
N GLU A 24 9.56 -22.23 5.40
CA GLU A 24 8.28 -21.78 5.93
C GLU A 24 7.58 -20.83 4.95
N GLN A 25 8.32 -19.91 4.32
CA GLN A 25 7.79 -18.99 3.30
C GLN A 25 7.19 -19.72 2.08
N LYS A 26 7.77 -20.88 1.71
CA LYS A 26 7.30 -21.70 0.57
C LYS A 26 6.04 -22.50 0.85
N ARG A 27 5.58 -22.58 2.10
CA ARG A 27 4.40 -23.39 2.43
C ARG A 27 3.15 -22.81 1.78
N LYS A 28 2.26 -23.67 1.28
CA LYS A 28 1.02 -23.24 0.61
C LYS A 28 0.06 -22.46 1.52
N ASP A 29 0.13 -22.70 2.82
CA ASP A 29 -0.67 -22.03 3.85
C ASP A 29 -0.02 -20.74 4.37
N PHE A 30 1.22 -20.44 3.98
CA PHE A 30 1.87 -19.19 4.32
C PHE A 30 1.07 -17.99 3.77
N LYS A 31 0.97 -16.93 4.58
CA LYS A 31 0.30 -15.67 4.23
C LYS A 31 1.24 -14.53 4.54
N LEU A 32 1.29 -13.55 3.65
CA LEU A 32 1.97 -12.30 3.95
C LEU A 32 1.30 -11.61 5.15
N PRO A 33 2.08 -10.99 6.03
CA PRO A 33 1.53 -10.24 7.15
C PRO A 33 0.72 -9.04 6.63
N VAL A 34 -0.34 -8.70 7.35
CA VAL A 34 -1.19 -7.55 7.02
C VAL A 34 -0.43 -6.25 7.24
N VAL A 35 -0.45 -5.35 6.25
CA VAL A 35 0.10 -3.99 6.34
C VAL A 35 -1.00 -3.00 6.01
N ILE A 36 -1.26 -2.06 6.91
CA ILE A 36 -2.26 -1.00 6.73
C ILE A 36 -1.53 0.33 6.52
N PRO A 37 -1.52 0.88 5.29
CA PRO A 37 -0.92 2.18 5.04
C PRO A 37 -1.81 3.30 5.60
N ILE A 38 -1.23 4.16 6.44
CA ILE A 38 -1.86 5.36 7.00
C ILE A 38 -0.99 6.57 6.69
N VAL A 39 -1.60 7.60 6.13
CA VAL A 39 -0.95 8.88 5.82
C VAL A 39 -1.49 9.93 6.77
N LEU A 40 -0.62 10.43 7.65
CA LEU A 40 -0.87 11.64 8.43
C LEU A 40 -0.45 12.85 7.58
N TYR A 41 -1.40 13.70 7.25
CA TYR A 41 -1.17 14.89 6.43
C TYR A 41 -1.39 16.16 7.23
N ASN A 42 -0.38 17.04 7.23
CA ASN A 42 -0.38 18.30 7.96
C ASN A 42 -0.16 19.51 7.02
N GLY A 43 -0.42 19.34 5.72
CA GLY A 43 -0.20 20.41 4.75
C GLY A 43 -1.26 21.50 4.80
N VAL A 44 -0.86 22.71 4.42
CA VAL A 44 -1.75 23.88 4.36
C VAL A 44 -2.87 23.67 3.34
N ASN A 45 -2.54 23.08 2.19
CA ASN A 45 -3.50 22.81 1.12
C ASN A 45 -4.33 21.55 1.40
N ARG A 46 -5.37 21.32 0.60
CA ARG A 46 -6.10 20.04 0.64
C ARG A 46 -5.25 18.94 0.03
N TRP A 47 -5.41 17.71 0.54
CA TRP A 47 -4.83 16.54 -0.09
C TRP A 47 -5.45 16.30 -1.47
N THR A 48 -4.59 16.08 -2.48
CA THR A 48 -5.01 15.89 -3.87
C THR A 48 -4.55 14.56 -4.48
N ALA A 49 -3.71 13.79 -3.78
CA ALA A 49 -3.27 12.51 -4.30
C ALA A 49 -4.36 11.45 -4.17
N SER A 50 -4.47 10.59 -5.19
CA SER A 50 -5.37 9.44 -5.21
C SER A 50 -5.29 8.59 -3.95
N LEU A 51 -6.45 8.16 -3.44
CA LEU A 51 -6.55 7.30 -2.25
C LEU A 51 -6.45 5.81 -2.58
N ASN A 52 -6.80 5.41 -3.80
CA ASN A 52 -6.60 4.07 -4.31
C ASN A 52 -5.37 4.04 -5.22
N PHE A 53 -4.54 3.00 -5.11
CA PHE A 53 -3.32 2.87 -5.88
C PHE A 53 -3.59 2.78 -7.38
N LYS A 54 -4.63 2.06 -7.81
CA LYS A 54 -4.92 1.91 -9.24
C LYS A 54 -5.16 3.23 -9.97
N GLU A 55 -5.61 4.27 -9.28
CA GLU A 55 -5.91 5.58 -9.90
C GLU A 55 -4.67 6.30 -10.43
N ILE A 56 -3.46 5.87 -10.03
CA ILE A 56 -2.20 6.37 -10.58
C ILE A 56 -1.65 5.50 -11.73
N VAL A 57 -2.32 4.39 -12.06
CA VAL A 57 -1.96 3.49 -13.16
C VAL A 57 -2.71 3.93 -14.41
N ASP A 58 -2.00 4.02 -15.53
CA ASP A 58 -2.61 4.45 -16.78
C ASP A 58 -3.71 3.47 -17.23
N SER A 59 -4.80 4.02 -17.76
CA SER A 59 -5.94 3.27 -18.29
C SER A 59 -6.49 2.20 -17.34
N TYR A 60 -6.42 2.42 -16.01
CA TYR A 60 -6.74 1.40 -15.01
C TYR A 60 -8.16 0.82 -15.11
N GLN A 61 -9.10 1.58 -15.68
CA GLN A 61 -10.48 1.17 -15.88
C GLN A 61 -10.62 -0.01 -16.85
N LEU A 62 -9.66 -0.21 -17.77
CA LEU A 62 -9.69 -1.30 -18.74
C LEU A 62 -9.37 -2.67 -18.13
N PHE A 63 -8.66 -2.69 -17.00
CA PHE A 63 -8.08 -3.91 -16.43
C PHE A 63 -8.83 -4.44 -15.20
N GLY A 64 -9.72 -3.63 -14.62
CA GLY A 64 -10.63 -4.04 -13.55
C GLY A 64 -9.92 -4.64 -12.34
N GLU A 65 -10.33 -5.85 -11.95
CA GLU A 65 -9.81 -6.57 -10.78
C GLU A 65 -8.42 -7.20 -11.00
N ASN A 66 -7.92 -7.20 -12.24
CA ASN A 66 -6.59 -7.75 -12.55
C ASN A 66 -5.44 -6.80 -12.15
N LEU A 67 -5.77 -5.58 -11.71
CA LEU A 67 -4.79 -4.61 -11.26
C LEU A 67 -4.42 -4.82 -9.80
N ILE A 68 -3.14 -4.60 -9.52
CA ILE A 68 -2.70 -4.36 -8.15
C ILE A 68 -3.36 -3.07 -7.68
N ASP A 69 -4.12 -3.15 -6.59
CA ASP A 69 -4.78 -2.02 -5.97
C ASP A 69 -4.77 -2.17 -4.45
N PHE A 70 -4.64 -1.03 -3.77
CA PHE A 70 -4.85 -0.92 -2.34
C PHE A 70 -5.33 0.49 -2.03
N ARG A 71 -6.03 0.62 -0.90
CA ARG A 71 -6.43 1.91 -0.36
C ARG A 71 -5.63 2.19 0.91
N TYR A 72 -5.30 3.46 1.13
CA TYR A 72 -4.71 3.92 2.38
C TYR A 72 -5.65 4.85 3.13
N ILE A 73 -5.47 4.91 4.44
CA ILE A 73 -6.21 5.82 5.31
C ILE A 73 -5.49 7.17 5.28
N LEU A 74 -6.21 8.23 4.97
CA LEU A 74 -5.71 9.60 5.07
C LEU A 74 -6.29 10.27 6.31
N ILE A 75 -5.42 10.82 7.15
CA ILE A 75 -5.77 11.65 8.31
C ILE A 75 -5.23 13.06 8.01
N ASP A 76 -6.12 13.98 7.59
CA ASP A 76 -5.77 15.40 7.39
C ASP A 76 -5.94 16.16 8.71
N VAL A 77 -4.82 16.40 9.40
CA VAL A 77 -4.80 16.98 10.75
C VAL A 77 -5.37 18.40 10.78
N ASN A 78 -5.25 19.15 9.70
CA ASN A 78 -5.72 20.54 9.64
C ASN A 78 -7.23 20.65 9.38
N ARG A 79 -7.92 19.53 9.17
CA ARG A 79 -9.32 19.47 8.74
C ARG A 79 -10.13 18.38 9.48
N ILE A 80 -9.68 18.01 10.68
CA ILE A 80 -10.42 17.17 11.64
C ILE A 80 -11.50 18.01 12.32
#